data_AF-A0A409X7L1-F1
#
_entry.id   AF-A0A409X7L1-F1
#
_cell.length_a   1.000
_cell.length_b   1.000
_cell.length_c   1.000
_cell.angle_alpha   90.00
_cell.angle_beta   90.00
_cell.angle_gamma   90.00
#
_symmetry.space_group_name_H-M   'P 1'
#
loop_
_entity.id
_entity.type
_entity.pdbx_description
1 polymer ?
#
loop_
_entity_poly.entity_id
_entity_poly.type
_entity_poly.pdbx_seq_one_letter_code
_entity_poly.pdbx_strand_id
1 'polypeptide(L)'
;MGKRGAFHGSRREFLEGEKPAYELAVAEKYTAEALLNIQRRYLKRYPIDLPHDEEPSEEYLASVNDDAPEPEAKEPDPENLSPAEYAIAVERMKERSAAVTYRKAQIQRWFHYQYAKDHSVSKSKRFENPYAVLTQKLIGKERSKPRLKTPVNMWRKEQAQRNVIEQELLAMDPPVNPEHLATTRDAIARRMFGELGVGEQRRWKKAAAEEH
;
A
#
# COMPACT_ATOMS: atom_id res chain seq x y z
N MET A 1 4.11 -17.91 -2.70
CA MET A 1 4.23 -16.98 -3.86
C MET A 1 4.30 -15.56 -3.32
N GLY A 2 5.36 -14.80 -3.62
CA GLY A 2 5.44 -13.39 -3.23
C GLY A 2 4.34 -12.59 -3.94
N LYS A 3 3.67 -11.68 -3.23
CA LYS A 3 2.64 -10.81 -3.83
C LYS A 3 3.28 -10.06 -5.00
N ARG A 4 2.84 -10.34 -6.22
CA ARG A 4 3.28 -9.60 -7.43
C ARG A 4 2.95 -8.12 -7.18
N GLY A 5 3.93 -7.24 -7.38
CA GLY A 5 3.73 -5.81 -7.24
C GLY A 5 2.68 -5.31 -8.25
N ALA A 6 2.12 -4.12 -8.02
CA ALA A 6 1.10 -3.54 -8.89
C ALA A 6 1.56 -3.31 -10.35
N PHE A 7 2.85 -3.39 -10.66
CA PHE A 7 3.40 -3.27 -12.00
C PHE A 7 4.28 -4.50 -12.29
N HIS A 8 4.15 -5.04 -13.50
CA HIS A 8 4.93 -6.17 -14.01
C HIS A 8 5.34 -5.91 -15.47
N GLY A 9 6.14 -6.81 -16.04
CA GLY A 9 6.55 -6.74 -17.45
C GLY A 9 7.16 -5.38 -17.83
N SER A 10 6.83 -4.94 -19.05
CA SER A 10 7.38 -3.70 -19.61
C SER A 10 7.00 -2.45 -18.79
N ARG A 11 5.81 -2.44 -18.18
CA ARG A 11 5.37 -1.35 -17.29
C ARG A 11 6.32 -1.16 -16.11
N ARG A 12 6.79 -2.26 -15.52
CA ARG A 12 7.73 -2.22 -14.42
C ARG A 12 9.10 -1.76 -14.89
N GLU A 13 9.57 -2.27 -16.03
CA GLU A 13 10.86 -1.89 -16.62
C GLU A 13 10.91 -0.39 -16.92
N PHE A 14 9.83 0.17 -17.50
CA PHE A 14 9.69 1.61 -17.70
C PHE A 14 9.83 2.38 -16.38
N LEU A 15 9.07 2.00 -15.34
CA LEU A 15 9.10 2.69 -14.06
C LEU A 15 10.47 2.58 -13.36
N GLU A 16 11.16 1.45 -13.50
CA GLU A 16 12.52 1.25 -12.99
C GLU A 16 13.53 2.13 -13.73
N GLY A 17 13.41 2.27 -15.06
CA GLY A 17 14.24 3.16 -15.87
C GLY A 17 14.06 4.65 -15.54
N GLU A 18 12.88 5.04 -15.06
CA GLU A 18 12.55 6.41 -14.67
C GLU A 18 12.98 6.78 -13.24
N LYS A 19 13.47 5.82 -12.44
CA LYS A 19 13.92 6.08 -11.06
C LYS A 19 15.00 7.16 -10.95
N PRO A 20 16.08 7.17 -11.77
CA PRO A 20 17.12 8.19 -11.64
C PRO A 20 16.59 9.61 -11.85
N ALA A 21 15.66 9.79 -12.81
CA ALA A 21 15.03 11.09 -13.06
C ALA A 21 14.17 11.53 -11.86
N TYR A 22 13.43 10.61 -11.25
CA TYR A 22 12.67 10.89 -10.04
C TYR A 22 13.58 11.24 -8.85
N GLU A 23 14.67 10.50 -8.66
CA GLU A 23 15.64 10.76 -7.58
C GLU A 23 16.29 12.14 -7.70
N LEU A 24 16.71 12.52 -8.92
CA LEU A 24 17.22 13.85 -9.22
C LEU A 24 16.18 14.93 -8.89
N ALA A 25 14.92 14.70 -9.27
CA ALA A 25 13.82 15.62 -9.00
C ALA A 25 13.49 15.76 -7.50
N VAL A 26 13.74 14.74 -6.68
CA VAL A 26 13.62 14.83 -5.23
C VAL A 26 14.77 15.66 -4.66
N ALA A 27 16.00 15.47 -5.14
CA ALA A 27 17.17 16.23 -4.70
C ALA A 27 17.06 17.73 -5.02
N GLU A 28 16.57 18.06 -6.21
CA GLU A 28 16.42 19.43 -6.70
C GLU A 28 15.04 20.06 -6.44
N LYS A 29 14.13 19.34 -5.77
CA LYS A 29 12.80 19.81 -5.33
C LYS A 29 11.80 20.15 -6.45
N TYR A 30 11.93 19.57 -7.64
CA TYR A 30 10.95 19.67 -8.74
C TYR A 30 10.14 18.37 -8.94
N THR A 31 9.96 17.59 -7.87
CA THR A 31 9.34 16.25 -7.91
C THR A 31 7.96 16.21 -8.58
N ALA A 32 7.14 17.26 -8.42
CA ALA A 32 5.80 17.32 -9.02
C ALA A 32 5.84 17.35 -10.55
N GLU A 33 6.73 18.14 -11.13
CA GLU A 33 6.90 18.27 -12.58
C GLU A 33 7.47 16.99 -13.19
N ALA A 34 8.47 16.40 -12.55
CA ALA A 34 9.04 15.12 -12.96
C ALA A 34 7.98 14.01 -12.93
N LEU A 35 7.16 13.92 -11.87
CA LEU A 35 6.07 12.95 -11.79
C LEU A 35 5.02 13.16 -12.89
N LEU A 36 4.65 14.40 -13.19
CA LEU A 36 3.70 14.68 -14.27
C LEU A 36 4.25 14.23 -15.63
N ASN A 37 5.55 14.48 -15.89
CA ASN A 37 6.20 14.03 -17.12
C ASN A 37 6.26 12.50 -17.21
N ILE A 38 6.66 11.82 -16.12
CA ILE A 38 6.68 10.34 -16.05
C ILE A 38 5.28 9.78 -16.26
N GLN A 39 4.26 10.35 -15.60
CA GLN A 39 2.86 9.91 -15.75
C GLN A 39 2.35 10.11 -17.18
N ARG A 40 2.71 11.22 -17.84
CA ARG A 40 2.36 11.49 -19.24
C ARG A 40 2.94 10.42 -20.15
N ARG A 41 4.25 10.20 -20.09
CA ARG A 41 4.96 9.18 -20.90
C ARG A 41 4.42 7.77 -20.62
N TYR A 42 4.16 7.45 -19.35
CA TYR A 42 3.55 6.18 -18.97
C TYR A 42 2.19 5.97 -19.63
N LEU A 43 1.27 6.93 -19.51
CA LEU A 43 -0.09 6.79 -20.06
C LEU A 43 -0.11 6.79 -21.59
N LYS A 44 0.91 7.35 -22.23
CA LYS A 44 1.09 7.30 -23.68
C LYS A 44 1.55 5.91 -24.16
N ARG A 45 2.48 5.30 -23.44
CA ARG A 45 2.99 3.94 -23.73
C ARG A 45 2.00 2.85 -23.33
N TYR A 46 1.22 3.09 -22.26
CA TYR A 46 0.29 2.13 -21.66
C TYR A 46 -1.12 2.72 -21.62
N PRO A 47 -1.89 2.61 -22.72
CA PRO A 47 -3.24 3.16 -22.80
C PRO A 47 -4.14 2.67 -21.66
N ILE A 48 -4.95 3.57 -21.11
CA ILE A 48 -5.85 3.25 -20.00
C ILE A 48 -6.99 2.30 -20.41
N ASP A 49 -7.29 2.27 -21.70
CA ASP A 49 -8.33 1.43 -22.30
C ASP A 49 -7.87 -0.04 -22.46
N LEU A 50 -6.55 -0.30 -22.39
CA LEU A 50 -6.00 -1.64 -22.34
C LEU A 50 -6.01 -2.15 -20.88
N PRO A 51 -6.52 -3.37 -20.61
CA PRO A 51 -6.49 -3.95 -19.27
C PRO A 51 -5.09 -3.92 -18.66
N HIS A 52 -5.02 -3.68 -17.35
CA HIS A 52 -3.74 -3.53 -16.66
C HIS A 52 -2.85 -4.78 -16.71
N ASP A 53 -3.48 -5.95 -16.80
CA ASP A 53 -2.80 -7.24 -16.84
C ASP A 53 -2.29 -7.60 -18.25
N GLU A 54 -2.68 -6.84 -19.28
CA GLU A 54 -2.29 -7.05 -20.68
C GLU A 54 -1.21 -6.05 -21.09
N GLU A 55 -0.09 -6.52 -21.65
CA GLU A 55 0.98 -5.66 -22.14
C GLU A 55 0.70 -5.18 -23.57
N PRO A 56 0.94 -3.90 -23.90
CA PRO A 56 0.95 -3.46 -25.29
C PRO A 56 1.99 -4.22 -26.10
N SER A 57 1.79 -4.35 -27.41
CA SER A 57 2.78 -4.98 -28.28
C SER A 57 4.09 -4.19 -28.31
N GLU A 58 5.20 -4.88 -28.51
CA GLU A 58 6.52 -4.25 -28.63
C GLU A 58 6.58 -3.26 -29.81
N GLU A 59 5.92 -3.61 -30.92
CA GLU A 59 5.78 -2.72 -32.08
C GLU A 59 5.05 -1.43 -31.73
N TYR A 60 3.98 -1.50 -30.91
CA TYR A 60 3.29 -0.31 -30.42
C TYR A 60 4.22 0.52 -29.55
N LEU A 61 4.89 -0.08 -28.56
CA LEU A 61 5.80 0.63 -27.65
C LEU A 61 6.95 1.32 -28.40
N ALA A 62 7.48 0.71 -29.45
CA ALA A 62 8.54 1.31 -30.29
C ALA A 62 8.03 2.48 -31.14
N SER A 63 6.74 2.50 -31.50
CA SER A 63 6.13 3.58 -32.29
C SER A 63 5.76 4.81 -31.46
N VAL A 64 5.70 4.69 -30.14
CA VAL A 64 5.26 5.79 -29.26
C VAL A 64 6.36 6.83 -29.10
N ASN A 65 6.08 8.07 -29.53
CA ASN A 65 6.93 9.22 -29.29
C ASN A 65 6.53 9.92 -27.97
N ASP A 66 7.35 9.77 -26.92
CA ASP A 66 7.14 10.34 -25.58
C ASP A 66 7.12 11.88 -25.52
N ASP A 67 7.76 12.54 -26.48
CA ASP A 67 7.94 14.00 -26.50
C ASP A 67 6.82 14.72 -27.26
N ALA A 68 6.07 13.99 -28.10
CA ALA A 68 4.97 14.59 -28.83
C ALA A 68 3.86 15.07 -27.87
N PRO A 69 3.23 16.23 -28.13
CA PRO A 69 2.10 16.73 -27.36
C PRO A 69 0.97 15.70 -27.26
N GLU A 70 0.26 15.68 -26.13
CA GLU A 70 -0.92 14.82 -25.95
C GLU A 70 -2.09 15.45 -26.71
N PRO A 71 -2.82 14.69 -27.55
CA PRO A 71 -4.04 15.20 -28.17
C PRO A 71 -5.08 15.52 -27.09
N GLU A 72 -5.71 16.70 -27.18
CA GLU A 72 -6.78 17.07 -26.27
C GLU A 72 -7.96 16.10 -26.43
N ALA A 73 -8.48 15.62 -25.30
CA ALA A 73 -9.68 14.80 -25.29
C ALA A 73 -10.87 15.65 -25.72
N LYS A 74 -11.49 15.31 -26.86
CA LYS A 74 -12.68 15.99 -27.33
C LYS A 74 -13.85 15.67 -26.42
N GLU A 75 -14.53 16.70 -25.92
CA GLU A 75 -15.76 16.54 -25.17
C GLU A 75 -16.85 15.95 -26.09
N PRO A 76 -17.74 15.08 -25.58
CA PRO A 76 -18.90 14.63 -26.34
C PRO A 76 -19.75 15.82 -26.77
N ASP A 77 -20.11 15.88 -28.05
CA ASP A 77 -20.90 16.98 -28.60
C ASP A 77 -22.41 16.69 -28.45
N PRO A 78 -23.17 17.53 -27.72
CA PRO A 78 -24.60 17.32 -27.51
C PRO A 78 -25.46 17.55 -28.76
N GLU A 79 -24.96 18.26 -29.77
CA GLU A 79 -25.74 18.54 -31.00
C GLU A 79 -25.66 17.39 -32.01
N ASN A 80 -24.55 16.65 -31.98
CA ASN A 80 -24.27 15.57 -32.94
C ASN A 80 -24.68 14.18 -32.44
N LEU A 81 -24.91 14.00 -31.13
CA LEU A 81 -25.27 12.72 -30.52
C LEU A 81 -26.73 12.72 -30.07
N SER A 82 -27.39 11.56 -30.18
CA SER A 82 -28.70 11.41 -29.54
C SER A 82 -28.55 11.56 -28.01
N PRO A 83 -29.61 11.99 -27.27
CA PRO A 83 -29.52 12.15 -25.82
C PRO A 83 -29.04 10.90 -25.07
N ALA A 84 -29.38 9.71 -25.57
CA ALA A 84 -28.93 8.44 -25.00
C ALA A 84 -27.44 8.17 -25.26
N GLU A 85 -26.97 8.40 -26.49
CA GLU A 85 -25.55 8.23 -26.84
C GLU A 85 -24.65 9.25 -26.12
N TYR A 86 -25.13 10.49 -25.98
CA TYR A 86 -24.45 11.53 -25.22
C TYR A 86 -24.25 11.12 -23.76
N ALA A 87 -25.30 10.60 -23.12
CA ALA A 87 -25.21 10.12 -21.74
C ALA A 87 -24.16 8.98 -21.60
N ILE A 88 -24.14 8.04 -22.54
CA ILE A 88 -23.14 6.95 -22.57
C ILE A 88 -21.72 7.50 -22.77
N ALA A 89 -21.55 8.46 -23.68
CA ALA A 89 -20.24 9.07 -23.96
C ALA A 89 -19.69 9.84 -22.75
N VAL A 90 -20.55 10.58 -22.04
CA VAL A 90 -20.20 11.29 -20.81
C VAL A 90 -19.79 10.31 -19.70
N GLU A 91 -20.53 9.22 -19.51
CA GLU A 91 -20.17 8.21 -18.50
C GLU A 91 -18.84 7.52 -18.84
N ARG A 92 -18.61 7.12 -20.10
CA ARG A 92 -17.31 6.58 -20.54
C ARG A 92 -16.16 7.55 -20.28
N MET A 93 -16.35 8.84 -20.55
CA MET A 93 -15.35 9.87 -20.28
C MET A 93 -15.04 9.99 -18.78
N LYS A 94 -16.07 9.94 -17.92
CA LYS A 94 -15.90 9.95 -16.46
C LYS A 94 -15.14 8.72 -15.98
N GLU A 95 -15.53 7.52 -16.40
CA GLU A 95 -14.85 6.26 -16.06
C GLU A 95 -13.38 6.31 -16.45
N ARG A 96 -13.09 6.76 -17.68
CA ARG A 96 -11.72 6.94 -18.17
C ARG A 96 -10.94 7.95 -17.32
N SER A 97 -11.53 9.09 -16.96
CA SER A 97 -10.88 10.10 -16.11
C SER A 97 -10.56 9.57 -14.70
N ALA A 98 -11.46 8.76 -14.14
CA ALA A 98 -11.27 8.11 -12.84
C ALA A 98 -10.14 7.07 -12.91
N ALA A 99 -10.10 6.27 -13.98
CA ALA A 99 -9.04 5.29 -14.21
C ALA A 99 -7.66 5.96 -14.38
N VAL A 100 -7.58 7.06 -15.14
CA VAL A 100 -6.36 7.88 -15.28
C VAL A 100 -5.91 8.42 -13.93
N THR A 101 -6.82 9.00 -13.14
CA THR A 101 -6.51 9.55 -11.80
C THR A 101 -5.99 8.47 -10.87
N TYR A 102 -6.65 7.31 -10.86
CA TYR A 102 -6.23 6.15 -10.09
C TYR A 102 -4.83 5.69 -10.48
N ARG A 103 -4.54 5.59 -11.79
CA ARG A 103 -3.24 5.19 -12.32
C ARG A 103 -2.13 6.16 -11.93
N LYS A 104 -2.36 7.46 -12.08
CA LYS A 104 -1.41 8.51 -11.66
C LYS A 104 -1.06 8.37 -10.19
N ALA A 105 -2.06 8.17 -9.34
CA ALA A 105 -1.86 7.98 -7.91
C ALA A 105 -1.10 6.68 -7.58
N GLN A 106 -1.32 5.59 -8.33
CA GLN A 106 -0.55 4.35 -8.17
C GLN A 106 0.93 4.55 -8.52
N ILE A 107 1.23 5.23 -9.63
CA ILE A 107 2.61 5.54 -10.06
C ILE A 107 3.30 6.41 -9.01
N GLN A 108 2.64 7.46 -8.52
CA GLN A 108 3.18 8.34 -7.48
C GLN A 108 3.49 7.57 -6.19
N ARG A 109 2.57 6.71 -5.72
CA ARG A 109 2.82 5.86 -4.54
C ARG A 109 3.99 4.90 -4.76
N TRP A 110 4.11 4.34 -5.96
CA TRP A 110 5.19 3.44 -6.31
C TRP A 110 6.55 4.14 -6.21
N PHE A 111 6.70 5.33 -6.82
CA PHE A 111 7.96 6.09 -6.72
C PHE A 111 8.30 6.51 -5.30
N HIS A 112 7.32 7.03 -4.54
CA HIS A 112 7.54 7.34 -3.12
C HIS A 112 8.01 6.10 -2.33
N TYR A 113 7.40 4.95 -2.58
CA TYR A 113 7.77 3.71 -1.91
C TYR A 113 9.17 3.23 -2.30
N GLN A 114 9.51 3.23 -3.61
CA GLN A 114 10.83 2.83 -4.07
C GLN A 114 11.91 3.78 -3.54
N TYR A 115 11.70 5.09 -3.67
CA TYR A 115 12.62 6.09 -3.14
C TYR A 115 12.84 5.90 -1.64
N ALA A 116 11.76 5.78 -0.86
CA ALA A 116 11.86 5.54 0.58
C ALA A 116 12.52 4.19 0.91
N LYS A 117 12.37 3.16 0.06
CA LYS A 117 13.01 1.86 0.26
C LYS A 117 14.51 1.96 0.01
N ASP A 118 14.92 2.55 -1.11
CA ASP A 118 16.32 2.70 -1.52
C ASP A 118 17.09 3.65 -0.59
N HIS A 119 16.42 4.68 -0.09
CA HIS A 119 16.98 5.67 0.83
C HIS A 119 16.66 5.37 2.31
N SER A 120 15.92 4.30 2.60
CA SER A 120 15.81 3.81 3.97
C SER A 120 17.13 3.18 4.36
N VAL A 121 18.06 4.03 4.81
CA VAL A 121 19.23 3.62 5.58
C VAL A 121 18.74 2.60 6.58
N SER A 122 19.24 1.37 6.45
CA SER A 122 18.79 0.17 7.14
C SER A 122 18.17 0.49 8.51
N LYS A 123 16.97 -0.04 8.78
CA LYS A 123 16.32 0.08 10.10
C LYS A 123 17.23 -0.34 11.27
N SER A 124 18.37 -0.98 11.02
CA SER A 124 19.43 -1.24 12.00
C SER A 124 20.05 0.03 12.61
N LYS A 125 20.09 1.19 11.92
CA LYS A 125 20.65 2.43 12.51
C LYS A 125 19.69 3.25 13.36
N ARG A 126 18.39 2.90 13.44
CA ARG A 126 17.45 3.62 14.33
C ARG A 126 17.78 3.47 15.82
N PHE A 127 18.65 2.52 16.18
CA PHE A 127 19.07 2.28 17.56
C PHE A 127 20.47 2.82 17.89
N GLU A 128 21.22 3.38 16.94
CA GLU A 128 22.63 3.74 17.18
C GLU A 128 22.90 5.22 17.44
N ASN A 129 21.92 6.13 17.23
CA ASN A 129 22.13 7.52 17.61
C ASN A 129 21.45 7.85 18.95
N PRO A 130 22.13 7.70 20.10
CA PRO A 130 21.59 8.09 21.40
C PRO A 130 21.22 9.59 21.46
N TYR A 131 21.89 10.43 20.65
CA TYR A 131 21.54 11.85 20.54
C TYR A 131 20.19 12.05 19.86
N ALA A 132 19.75 11.18 18.95
CA ALA A 132 18.41 11.31 18.37
C ALA A 132 17.30 11.15 19.42
N VAL A 133 17.52 10.31 20.43
CA VAL A 133 16.60 10.17 21.57
C VAL A 133 16.63 11.44 22.44
N LEU A 134 17.82 11.98 22.70
CA LEU A 134 18.00 13.22 23.46
C LEU A 134 17.33 14.40 22.75
N THR A 135 17.57 14.58 21.45
CA THR A 135 17.01 15.65 20.63
C THR A 135 15.48 15.55 20.56
N GLN A 136 14.91 14.36 20.43
CA GLN A 136 13.45 14.18 20.49
C GLN A 136 12.86 14.61 21.85
N LYS A 137 13.54 14.28 22.96
CA LYS A 137 13.16 14.74 24.31
C LYS A 137 13.27 16.27 24.45
N LEU A 138 14.35 16.87 23.97
CA LEU A 138 14.56 18.33 24.03
C LEU A 138 13.54 19.11 23.21
N ILE A 139 13.11 18.58 22.05
CA ILE A 139 12.08 19.19 21.21
C ILE A 139 10.66 19.00 21.79
N GLY A 140 10.51 18.25 22.90
CA GLY A 140 9.20 17.93 23.47
C GLY A 140 8.39 16.95 22.62
N LYS A 141 8.99 16.34 21.59
CA LYS A 141 8.40 15.24 20.83
C LYS A 141 8.65 13.95 21.59
N GLU A 142 7.87 13.71 22.64
CA GLU A 142 7.84 12.41 23.29
C GLU A 142 7.57 11.34 22.21
N ARG A 143 8.44 10.32 22.14
CA ARG A 143 8.11 9.12 21.36
C ARG A 143 6.75 8.64 21.86
N SER A 144 5.81 8.39 20.94
CA SER A 144 4.52 7.78 21.28
C SER A 144 4.78 6.69 22.31
N LYS A 145 4.19 6.83 23.50
CA LYS A 145 4.34 5.86 24.59
C LYS A 145 4.08 4.47 24.01
N PRO A 146 4.89 3.45 24.36
CA PRO A 146 4.66 2.08 23.91
C PRO A 146 3.18 1.76 24.12
N ARG A 147 2.49 1.26 23.08
CA ARG A 147 1.06 0.99 23.19
C ARG A 147 0.82 0.02 24.34
N LEU A 148 -0.18 0.32 25.16
CA LEU A 148 -0.65 -0.57 26.22
C LEU A 148 -0.87 -1.97 25.63
N LYS A 149 -0.20 -2.99 26.18
CA LYS A 149 -0.44 -4.37 25.74
C LYS A 149 -1.83 -4.73 26.23
N THR A 150 -2.64 -5.33 25.36
CA THR A 150 -3.97 -5.77 25.78
C THR A 150 -3.83 -6.97 26.73
N PRO A 151 -4.77 -7.16 27.67
CA PRO A 151 -4.76 -8.32 28.57
C PRO A 151 -4.68 -9.66 27.83
N VAL A 152 -5.38 -9.77 26.70
CA VAL A 152 -5.37 -10.94 25.80
C VAL A 152 -3.97 -11.19 25.26
N ASN A 153 -3.23 -10.15 24.88
CA ASN A 153 -1.86 -10.27 24.37
C ASN A 153 -0.88 -10.76 25.44
N MET A 154 -1.13 -10.45 26.71
CA MET A 154 -0.33 -10.94 27.83
C MET A 154 -0.63 -12.39 28.14
N TRP A 155 -1.91 -12.73 28.22
CA TRP A 155 -2.35 -14.11 28.47
C TRP A 155 -1.88 -15.09 27.38
N ARG A 156 -2.05 -14.75 26.10
CA ARG A 156 -1.64 -15.63 24.98
C ARG A 156 -0.12 -15.78 24.79
N LYS A 157 0.70 -15.09 25.58
CA LYS A 157 2.16 -15.29 25.54
C LYS A 157 2.57 -16.58 26.24
N GLU A 158 1.77 -17.08 27.18
CA GLU A 158 2.04 -18.35 27.84
C GLU A 158 2.01 -19.49 26.82
N GLN A 159 3.05 -20.33 26.84
CA GLN A 159 3.26 -21.37 25.84
C GLN A 159 2.09 -22.37 25.79
N ALA A 160 1.50 -22.66 26.96
CA ALA A 160 0.32 -23.51 27.07
C ALA A 160 -0.85 -22.96 26.25
N GLN A 161 -1.14 -21.66 26.38
CA GLN A 161 -2.27 -21.02 25.69
C GLN A 161 -2.05 -20.95 24.18
N ARG A 162 -0.80 -20.71 23.74
CA ARG A 162 -0.46 -20.75 22.31
C ARG A 162 -0.75 -22.11 21.69
N ASN A 163 -0.38 -23.19 22.36
CA ASN A 163 -0.59 -24.53 21.83
C ASN A 163 -2.08 -24.86 21.69
N VAL A 164 -2.91 -24.45 22.66
CA VAL A 164 -4.37 -24.65 22.59
C VAL A 164 -4.98 -23.86 21.44
N ILE A 165 -4.56 -22.60 21.23
CA ILE A 165 -5.03 -21.76 20.11
C ILE A 165 -4.66 -22.40 18.75
N GLU A 166 -3.44 -22.93 18.60
CA GLU A 166 -3.03 -23.61 17.37
C GLU A 166 -3.78 -24.93 17.16
N GLN A 167 -4.04 -25.70 18.21
CA GLN A 167 -4.82 -26.93 18.12
C GLN A 167 -6.24 -26.65 17.63
N GLU A 168 -6.90 -25.62 18.16
CA GLU A 168 -8.24 -25.27 17.71
C GLU A 168 -8.25 -24.73 16.27
N LEU A 169 -7.23 -23.97 15.88
CA LEU A 169 -7.07 -23.51 14.50
C LEU A 169 -6.92 -24.68 13.52
N LEU A 170 -6.21 -25.75 13.90
CA LEU A 170 -6.05 -26.96 13.10
C LEU A 170 -7.31 -27.83 13.05
N ALA A 171 -8.16 -27.76 14.06
CA ALA A 171 -9.40 -28.53 14.15
C ALA A 171 -10.58 -27.91 13.36
N MET A 172 -10.42 -26.70 12.81
CA MET A 172 -11.45 -26.03 12.02
C MET A 172 -11.64 -26.70 10.64
N ASP A 173 -12.89 -26.99 10.29
CA ASP A 173 -13.30 -27.48 8.97
C ASP A 173 -14.37 -26.53 8.37
N PRO A 174 -14.15 -25.94 7.18
CA PRO A 174 -12.99 -26.10 6.29
C PRO A 174 -11.69 -25.49 6.85
N PRO A 175 -10.52 -25.96 6.39
CA PRO A 175 -9.23 -25.42 6.82
C PRO A 175 -9.13 -23.92 6.51
N VAL A 176 -8.61 -23.16 7.48
CA VAL A 176 -8.51 -21.70 7.41
C VAL A 176 -7.53 -21.28 6.31
N ASN A 177 -7.94 -20.34 5.47
CA ASN A 177 -7.08 -19.76 4.44
C ASN A 177 -5.80 -19.14 5.07
N PRO A 178 -4.60 -19.42 4.54
CA PRO A 178 -3.34 -18.83 4.99
C PRO A 178 -3.35 -17.31 5.21
N GLU A 179 -4.11 -16.56 4.39
CA GLU A 179 -4.22 -15.10 4.51
C GLU A 179 -4.96 -14.64 5.78
N HIS A 180 -5.80 -15.52 6.35
CA HIS A 180 -6.65 -15.20 7.50
C HIS A 180 -6.16 -15.82 8.83
N LEU A 181 -5.09 -16.61 8.82
CA LEU A 181 -4.58 -17.31 10.03
C LEU A 181 -4.33 -16.37 11.21
N ALA A 182 -3.75 -15.19 10.97
CA ALA A 182 -3.48 -14.23 12.04
C ALA A 182 -4.77 -13.68 12.66
N THR A 183 -5.76 -13.37 11.83
CA THR A 183 -7.07 -12.87 12.27
C THR A 183 -7.84 -13.94 13.02
N THR A 184 -7.86 -15.18 12.51
CA THR A 184 -8.54 -16.31 13.16
C THR A 184 -7.90 -16.65 14.51
N ARG A 185 -6.56 -16.65 14.61
CA ARG A 185 -5.86 -16.80 15.90
C ARG A 185 -6.24 -15.71 16.90
N ASP A 186 -6.34 -14.45 16.47
CA ASP A 186 -6.74 -13.36 17.35
C ASP A 186 -8.18 -13.52 17.84
N ALA A 187 -9.08 -13.97 16.96
CA ALA A 187 -10.47 -14.24 17.30
C ALA A 187 -10.61 -15.39 18.31
N ILE A 188 -9.92 -16.52 18.08
CA ILE A 188 -9.87 -17.65 19.00
C ILE A 188 -9.34 -17.21 20.37
N ALA A 189 -8.21 -16.49 20.38
CA ALA A 189 -7.60 -16.01 21.62
C ALA A 189 -8.54 -15.07 22.41
N ARG A 190 -9.27 -14.19 21.73
CA ARG A 190 -10.24 -13.30 22.40
C ARG A 190 -11.42 -14.07 22.98
N ARG A 191 -11.95 -15.04 22.25
CA ARG A 191 -13.05 -15.89 22.72
C ARG A 191 -12.62 -16.68 23.95
N MET A 192 -11.52 -17.42 23.87
CA MET A 192 -10.98 -18.19 24.99
C MET A 192 -10.68 -17.30 26.21
N PHE A 193 -10.11 -16.11 26.00
CA PHE A 193 -9.90 -15.16 27.09
C PHE A 193 -11.21 -14.69 27.74
N GLY A 194 -12.28 -14.55 26.94
CA GLY A 194 -13.61 -14.19 27.43
C GLY A 194 -14.29 -15.31 28.22
N GLU A 195 -13.97 -16.57 27.92
CA GLU A 195 -14.44 -17.76 28.63
C GLU A 195 -13.73 -17.98 29.97
N LEU A 196 -12.57 -17.35 30.19
CA LEU A 196 -11.87 -17.41 31.48
C LEU A 196 -12.74 -16.85 32.60
N GLY A 197 -12.55 -17.40 33.81
CA GLY A 197 -13.18 -16.86 35.01
C GLY A 197 -12.84 -15.38 35.24
N VAL A 198 -13.79 -14.62 35.80
CA VAL A 198 -13.63 -13.18 36.05
C VAL A 198 -12.37 -12.85 36.86
N GLY A 199 -11.98 -13.73 37.80
CA GLY A 199 -10.75 -13.60 38.59
C GLY A 199 -9.47 -13.63 37.76
N GLU A 200 -9.37 -14.56 36.81
CA GLU A 200 -8.22 -14.68 35.92
C GLU A 200 -8.16 -13.52 34.93
N GLN A 201 -9.30 -13.12 34.36
CA GLN A 201 -9.35 -11.94 33.50
C GLN A 201 -8.87 -10.69 34.23
N ARG A 202 -9.24 -10.51 35.52
CA ARG A 202 -8.77 -9.41 36.36
C ARG A 202 -7.26 -9.48 36.59
N ARG A 203 -6.71 -10.68 36.86
CA ARG A 203 -5.26 -10.89 37.01
C ARG A 203 -4.51 -10.42 35.76
N TRP A 204 -4.96 -10.81 34.56
CA TRP A 204 -4.32 -10.41 33.31
C TRP A 204 -4.51 -8.93 32.97
N LYS A 205 -5.65 -8.34 33.32
CA LYS A 205 -5.87 -6.89 33.22
C LYS A 205 -4.88 -6.13 34.10
N LYS A 206 -4.64 -6.61 35.33
CA LYS A 206 -3.66 -6.02 36.24
C LYS A 206 -2.24 -6.17 35.71
N ALA A 207 -1.85 -7.38 35.30
CA ALA A 207 -0.51 -7.64 34.75
C ALA A 207 -0.22 -6.79 33.49
N ALA A 208 -1.23 -6.61 32.62
CA ALA A 208 -1.10 -5.76 31.44
C ALA A 208 -0.93 -4.27 31.78
N ALA A 209 -1.48 -3.81 32.90
CA ALA A 209 -1.29 -2.45 33.41
C ALA A 209 0.07 -2.26 34.11
N GLU A 210 0.58 -3.31 34.77
CA GLU A 210 1.86 -3.29 35.50
C GLU A 210 3.11 -3.42 34.60
N GLU A 211 2.99 -4.01 33.40
CA GLU A 211 4.12 -4.12 32.44
C GLU A 211 4.43 -2.80 31.68
N HIS A 212 3.86 -1.67 32.13
CA HIS A 212 4.08 -0.32 31.58
C HIS A 212 4.98 0.52 32.48
#